data_AF-A0A382ZWV1-F1
#
_entry.id   AF-A0A382ZWV1-F1
#
_cell.length_a   1.000
_cell.length_b   1.000
_cell.length_c   1.000
_cell.angle_alpha   90.00
_cell.angle_beta   90.00
_cell.angle_gamma   90.00
#
_symmetry.space_group_name_H-M   'P 1'
#
loop_
_entity.id
_entity.type
_entity.pdbx_description
1 polymer ?
#
loop_
_entity_poly.entity_id
_entity_poly.type
_entity_poly.pdbx_seq_one_letter_code
_entity_poly.pdbx_strand_id
1 'polypeptide(L)'
;MSTTLFTNISLSTPCHDSYHGTALLRRDRASIFVLFNVKWEQMYAERVLPHDIEAEEAVIGALLIDGSAIHEIASKLSPDDFYRERNRWCYEAALALS
;
A
#
# COMPACT_ATOMS: atom_id res chain seq x y z
N MET A 1 -18.05 -48.97 -15.08
CA MET A 1 -18.91 -47.98 -14.38
C MET A 1 -17.96 -46.90 -13.89
N SER A 2 -17.72 -45.85 -14.67
CA SER A 2 -18.52 -44.61 -14.77
C SER A 2 -17.83 -43.49 -14.00
N THR A 3 -17.01 -42.75 -14.73
CA THR A 3 -16.84 -41.28 -14.75
C THR A 3 -17.30 -40.49 -13.52
N THR A 4 -16.41 -39.70 -12.89
CA THR A 4 -16.59 -38.22 -12.78
C THR A 4 -15.33 -37.49 -12.31
N LEU A 5 -15.21 -36.28 -12.85
CA LEU A 5 -14.18 -35.26 -12.72
C LEU A 5 -14.45 -34.31 -11.53
N PHE A 6 -13.39 -33.61 -11.10
CA PHE A 6 -13.36 -32.28 -10.47
C PHE A 6 -14.33 -31.97 -9.32
N THR A 7 -13.81 -31.92 -8.10
CA THR A 7 -14.16 -30.97 -7.02
C THR A 7 -13.00 -31.00 -6.01
N ASN A 8 -12.60 -29.97 -5.29
CA ASN A 8 -12.79 -28.53 -5.29
C ASN A 8 -11.77 -28.04 -4.24
N ILE A 9 -11.23 -26.85 -4.43
CA ILE A 9 -10.27 -26.20 -3.54
C ILE A 9 -10.82 -26.16 -2.11
N SER A 10 -10.03 -26.60 -1.13
CA SER A 10 -10.26 -26.31 0.29
C SER A 10 -8.94 -25.94 0.93
N LEU A 11 -8.78 -24.62 1.09
CA LEU A 11 -8.05 -23.92 2.13
C LEU A 11 -7.38 -24.79 3.19
N SER A 12 -6.06 -24.77 3.20
CA SER A 12 -5.30 -24.71 4.45
C SER A 12 -4.16 -23.73 4.24
N THR A 13 -4.36 -22.49 4.69
CA THR A 13 -3.25 -21.58 4.99
C THR A 13 -2.29 -22.33 5.92
N PRO A 14 -1.00 -22.52 5.55
CA PRO A 14 -0.05 -23.04 6.53
C PRO A 14 0.13 -21.98 7.60
N CYS A 15 -0.32 -22.36 8.78
CA CYS A 15 -0.12 -21.72 10.05
C CYS A 15 1.37 -21.41 10.27
N HIS A 16 1.59 -20.24 10.86
CA HIS A 16 2.75 -19.85 11.64
C HIS A 16 3.38 -21.05 12.36
N ASP A 17 4.55 -21.50 11.91
CA ASP A 17 5.67 -21.97 12.75
C ASP A 17 6.86 -22.50 11.91
N SER A 18 8.07 -22.19 12.40
CA SER A 18 9.36 -22.86 12.13
C SER A 18 10.27 -22.36 10.99
N TYR A 19 10.85 -21.16 11.15
CA TYR A 19 12.16 -20.85 10.55
C TYR A 19 13.30 -21.41 11.42
N HIS A 20 13.50 -22.73 11.38
CA HIS A 20 14.75 -23.33 11.89
C HIS A 20 15.82 -23.27 10.79
N GLY A 21 16.56 -22.17 10.74
CA GLY A 21 17.73 -21.99 9.87
C GLY A 21 19.05 -22.15 10.64
N THR A 22 19.47 -23.39 10.92
CA THR A 22 20.86 -23.67 11.35
C THR A 22 21.69 -24.10 10.15
N ALA A 23 22.43 -23.16 9.56
CA ALA A 23 23.44 -23.46 8.55
C ALA A 23 24.65 -22.49 8.65
N LEU A 24 25.64 -22.91 9.43
CA LEU A 24 27.08 -22.78 9.18
C LEU A 24 27.67 -21.40 8.83
N LEU A 25 27.95 -20.58 9.86
CA LEU A 25 28.97 -19.53 9.79
C LEU A 25 30.35 -20.12 10.10
N ARG A 26 31.12 -20.47 9.06
CA ARG A 26 32.57 -20.71 9.20
C ARG A 26 33.25 -19.33 9.27
N ARG A 27 33.95 -19.11 10.38
CA ARG A 27 34.74 -17.91 10.68
C ARG A 27 35.78 -17.65 9.60
N ASP A 28 35.62 -16.57 8.83
CA ASP A 28 36.73 -15.77 8.33
C ASP A 28 36.55 -14.33 8.83
N ARG A 29 37.42 -13.96 9.77
CA ARG A 29 37.22 -12.85 10.71
C ARG A 29 37.69 -11.48 10.20
N ALA A 30 37.88 -11.30 8.89
CA ALA A 30 38.51 -10.09 8.35
C ALA A 30 37.68 -9.31 7.31
N SER A 31 36.46 -9.75 6.96
CA SER A 31 35.68 -9.07 5.89
C SER A 31 34.27 -8.65 6.28
N ILE A 32 33.87 -8.86 7.53
CA ILE A 32 32.48 -8.64 7.99
C ILE A 32 32.17 -7.19 8.41
N PHE A 33 33.16 -6.31 8.47
CA PHE A 33 32.99 -4.92 8.95
C PHE A 33 32.38 -3.97 7.90
N VAL A 34 32.51 -4.26 6.61
CA VAL A 34 32.06 -3.34 5.54
C VAL A 34 30.62 -3.64 5.08
N LEU A 35 30.18 -4.91 5.16
CA LEU A 35 28.83 -5.30 4.73
C LEU A 35 27.73 -5.13 5.79
N PHE A 36 28.09 -4.85 7.05
CA PHE A 36 27.12 -4.72 8.14
C PHE A 36 26.54 -3.30 8.29
N ASN A 37 27.19 -2.26 7.73
CA ASN A 37 26.83 -0.86 7.99
C ASN A 37 25.90 -0.18 6.97
N VAL A 38 25.47 -0.85 5.89
CA VAL A 38 24.69 -0.14 4.84
C VAL A 38 23.46 -0.88 4.31
N LYS A 39 23.22 -2.16 4.62
CA LYS A 39 22.28 -2.92 3.78
C LYS A 39 21.19 -3.72 4.49
N TRP A 40 20.63 -3.28 5.62
CA TRP A 40 19.47 -4.02 6.17
C TRP A 40 18.34 -3.17 6.79
N GLU A 41 18.39 -1.83 6.73
CA GLU A 41 17.23 -0.99 7.13
C GLU A 41 16.22 -0.77 5.98
N GLN A 42 16.55 -1.10 4.74
CA GLN A 42 15.72 -0.75 3.57
C GLN A 42 14.89 -1.90 2.99
N MET A 43 14.90 -3.10 3.59
CA MET A 43 14.26 -4.28 2.99
C MET A 43 12.80 -4.52 3.40
N TYR A 44 12.23 -3.77 4.36
CA TYR A 44 10.83 -3.95 4.79
C TYR A 44 10.08 -2.66 5.15
N ALA A 45 10.49 -1.53 4.58
CA ALA A 45 9.47 -0.55 4.24
C ALA A 45 8.81 -1.09 2.97
N GLU A 46 7.73 -1.85 3.11
CA GLU A 46 6.77 -1.98 2.02
C GLU A 46 6.55 -0.56 1.52
N ARG A 47 7.07 -0.24 0.32
CA ARG A 47 7.21 1.12 -0.18
C ARG A 47 5.81 1.62 -0.47
N VAL A 48 5.11 2.06 0.58
CA VAL A 48 3.86 2.77 0.45
C VAL A 48 4.21 4.01 -0.36
N LEU A 49 3.43 4.24 -1.40
CA LEU A 49 3.56 5.44 -2.21
C LEU A 49 3.49 6.64 -1.25
N PRO A 50 4.37 7.65 -1.41
CA PRO A 50 4.30 8.84 -0.56
C PRO A 50 2.90 9.45 -0.75
N HIS A 51 2.10 9.40 0.30
CA HIS A 51 0.73 9.90 0.33
C HIS A 51 0.56 10.75 1.59
N ASP A 52 -0.26 11.79 1.49
CA ASP A 52 -0.56 12.69 2.58
C ASP A 52 -2.08 12.75 2.77
N ILE A 53 -2.54 12.07 3.81
CA ILE A 53 -3.95 12.00 4.16
C ILE A 53 -4.50 13.34 4.64
N GLU A 54 -3.70 14.10 5.39
CA GLU A 54 -4.13 15.38 5.95
C GLU A 54 -4.36 16.39 4.83
N ALA A 55 -3.51 16.36 3.79
CA ALA A 55 -3.70 17.15 2.59
C ALA A 55 -4.99 16.79 1.85
N GLU A 56 -5.30 15.50 1.67
CA GLU A 56 -6.57 15.07 1.04
C GLU A 56 -7.80 15.55 1.82
N GLU A 57 -7.78 15.39 3.15
CA GLU A 57 -8.87 15.83 4.02
C GLU A 57 -9.03 17.36 4.01
N ALA A 58 -7.94 18.11 3.93
CA ALA A 58 -7.96 19.57 3.79
C ALA A 58 -8.59 20.03 2.47
N VAL A 59 -8.31 19.35 1.36
CA VAL A 59 -8.92 19.66 0.05
C VAL A 59 -10.43 19.48 0.10
N ILE A 60 -10.90 18.36 0.66
CA ILE A 60 -12.33 18.10 0.82
C ILE A 60 -12.96 19.13 1.78
N GLY A 61 -12.29 19.44 2.88
CA GLY A 61 -12.75 20.45 3.84
C GLY A 61 -12.93 21.83 3.20
N ALA A 62 -11.97 22.26 2.37
CA ALA A 62 -12.07 23.51 1.62
C ALA A 62 -13.26 23.50 0.65
N LEU A 63 -13.48 22.38 -0.05
CA LEU A 63 -14.57 22.21 -0.99
C LEU A 63 -15.96 22.21 -0.31
N LEU A 64 -16.05 21.71 0.92
CA LEU A 64 -17.28 21.79 1.73
C LEU A 64 -17.59 23.22 2.21
N ILE A 65 -16.57 24.06 2.39
CA ILE A 65 -16.74 25.47 2.76
C ILE A 65 -17.15 26.28 1.55
N ASP A 66 -16.47 26.06 0.42
CA ASP A 66 -16.73 26.75 -0.85
C ASP A 66 -16.74 25.76 -2.01
N GLY A 67 -17.95 25.43 -2.49
CA GLY A 67 -18.15 24.53 -3.61
C GLY A 67 -17.64 25.08 -4.94
N SER A 68 -17.45 26.40 -5.07
CA SER A 68 -16.95 27.01 -6.31
C SER A 68 -15.44 26.77 -6.53
N ALA A 69 -14.71 26.45 -5.46
CA ALA A 69 -13.29 26.09 -5.50
C ALA A 69 -13.00 24.87 -6.39
N ILE A 70 -14.02 24.03 -6.65
CA ILE A 70 -13.89 22.84 -7.49
C ILE A 70 -13.41 23.17 -8.91
N HIS A 71 -13.87 24.28 -9.49
CA HIS A 71 -13.51 24.67 -10.84
C HIS A 71 -12.03 25.05 -10.97
N GLU A 72 -11.43 25.56 -9.89
CA GLU A 72 -10.01 25.88 -9.87
C GLU A 72 -9.14 24.63 -9.77
N ILE A 73 -9.55 23.67 -8.94
CA ILE A 73 -8.78 22.46 -8.65
C ILE A 73 -9.02 21.31 -9.64
N ALA A 74 -10.16 21.27 -10.32
CA ALA A 74 -10.50 20.22 -11.29
C ALA A 74 -9.52 20.14 -12.48
N SER A 75 -8.76 21.22 -12.73
CA SER A 75 -7.69 21.22 -13.74
C SER A 75 -6.39 20.56 -13.26
N LYS A 76 -6.21 20.38 -11.95
CA LYS A 76 -4.96 19.95 -11.32
C LYS A 76 -5.05 18.57 -10.68
N LEU A 77 -6.24 18.17 -10.25
CA LEU A 77 -6.45 16.96 -9.45
C LEU A 77 -7.52 16.07 -10.09
N SER A 78 -7.21 14.79 -10.25
CA SER A 78 -8.16 13.75 -10.65
C SER A 78 -8.69 13.02 -9.41
N PRO A 79 -9.93 12.51 -9.39
CA PRO A 79 -10.38 11.59 -8.34
C PRO A 79 -9.44 10.39 -8.15
N ASP A 80 -8.75 9.97 -9.21
CA ASP A 80 -7.80 8.85 -9.15
C ASP A 80 -6.53 9.14 -8.34
N ASP A 81 -6.21 10.41 -8.08
CA ASP A 81 -5.01 10.82 -7.37
C ASP A 81 -5.14 10.66 -5.85
N PHE A 82 -6.37 10.49 -5.34
CA PHE A 82 -6.62 10.23 -3.92
C PHE A 82 -6.24 8.80 -3.56
N TYR A 83 -5.44 8.67 -2.50
CA TYR A 83 -5.02 7.38 -1.94
C TYR A 83 -6.17 6.73 -1.15
N ARG A 84 -6.94 7.51 -0.39
CA ARG A 84 -8.12 6.98 0.32
C ARG A 84 -9.35 6.97 -0.57
N GLU A 85 -9.92 5.78 -0.74
CA GLU A 85 -11.17 5.58 -1.48
C GLU A 85 -12.34 6.43 -0.96
N ARG A 86 -12.46 6.61 0.37
CA ARG A 86 -13.50 7.49 0.94
C ARG A 86 -13.36 8.94 0.48
N ASN A 87 -12.13 9.43 0.38
CA ASN A 87 -11.85 10.80 -0.04
C ASN A 87 -12.16 10.97 -1.53
N ARG A 88 -11.83 9.96 -2.34
CA ARG A 88 -12.23 9.89 -3.74
C ARG A 88 -13.75 10.02 -3.92
N TRP A 89 -14.56 9.24 -3.21
CA TRP A 89 -16.02 9.31 -3.34
C TRP A 89 -16.58 10.69 -2.98
N CYS A 90 -16.05 11.33 -1.94
CA CYS A 90 -16.45 12.69 -1.59
C CYS A 90 -16.13 13.69 -2.71
N TYR A 91 -14.94 13.58 -3.31
CA TYR A 91 -14.53 14.44 -4.42
C TYR A 91 -15.38 14.19 -5.69
N GLU A 92 -15.64 12.94 -6.03
CA GLU A 92 -16.52 12.56 -7.16
C GLU A 92 -17.95 13.08 -6.97
N ALA A 93 -18.50 12.96 -5.76
CA ALA A 93 -19.83 13.49 -5.46
C ALA A 93 -19.88 15.01 -5.61
N ALA A 94 -18.83 15.72 -5.18
CA ALA A 94 -18.75 17.16 -5.35
C ALA A 94 -18.64 17.56 -6.83
N LEU A 95 -17.88 16.81 -7.63
CA LEU A 95 -17.80 16.99 -9.10
C LEU A 95 -19.14 16.73 -9.80
N ALA A 96 -19.93 15.78 -9.30
CA ALA A 96 -21.25 15.48 -9.87
C ALA A 96 -22.31 16.56 -9.54
N LEU A 97 -22.07 17.36 -8.50
CA LEU A 97 -22.98 18.41 -8.03
C LEU A 97 -22.64 19.81 -8.56
N SER A 98 -21.41 20.01 -9.04
CA SER A 98 -20.95 21.27 -9.66
C SER A 98 -21.45 21.42 -11.10
#